data_AF-A0A4U6CU87-F1
#
_entry.id   AF-A0A4U6CU87-F1
#
_cell.length_a   1.000
_cell.length_b   1.000
_cell.length_c   1.000
_cell.angle_alpha   90.00
_cell.angle_beta   90.00
_cell.angle_gamma   90.00
#
_symmetry.space_group_name_H-M   'P 1'
#
loop_
_entity.id
_entity.type
_entity.pdbx_description
1 polymer ?
#
loop_
_entity_poly.entity_id
_entity_poly.type
_entity_poly.pdbx_seq_one_letter_code
_entity_poly.pdbx_strand_id
1 'polypeptide(L)'
;MKNIITKFTMVLICVFTISISDALPKNGTSNGISLLLNGKLAEPENFIHATNGRLTLIDINSKSGPKTELQFFAYLRREGKIVDVNAYAHNFSVRSIELTEILKSAKVGDDIIIEPANKTNISGRKIIYVTYSMLFPVFNWFPFLNKNKGGC
;
A
#
# COMPACT_ATOMS: atom_id res chain seq x y z
N MET A 1 -26.01 44.76 14.18
CA MET A 1 -25.05 43.65 14.40
C MET A 1 -25.53 42.26 13.95
N LYS A 2 -26.54 42.14 13.07
CA LYS A 2 -27.12 40.83 12.65
C LYS A 2 -26.47 40.22 11.39
N ASN A 3 -25.79 41.04 10.58
CA ASN A 3 -25.21 40.64 9.28
C ASN A 3 -23.77 40.11 9.34
N ILE A 4 -23.11 40.18 10.50
CA ILE A 4 -21.73 39.70 10.65
C ILE A 4 -21.74 38.22 11.03
N ILE A 5 -22.66 37.81 11.91
CA ILE A 5 -22.79 36.43 12.38
C ILE A 5 -23.21 35.50 11.23
N THR A 6 -24.09 35.95 10.33
CA THR A 6 -24.52 35.18 9.15
C THR A 6 -23.40 34.95 8.13
N LYS A 7 -22.44 35.89 8.02
CA LYS A 7 -21.26 35.72 7.16
C LYS A 7 -20.31 34.66 7.72
N PHE A 8 -20.11 34.63 9.03
CA PHE A 8 -19.26 33.61 9.67
C PHE A 8 -19.85 32.19 9.54
N THR A 9 -21.17 32.03 9.66
CA THR A 9 -21.81 30.73 9.48
C THR A 9 -21.73 30.21 8.05
N MET A 10 -21.73 31.10 7.05
CA MET A 10 -21.65 30.69 5.64
C MET A 10 -20.24 30.25 5.25
N VAL A 11 -19.20 30.88 5.82
CA VAL A 11 -17.80 30.46 5.65
C VAL A 11 -17.52 29.11 6.31
N LEU A 12 -18.09 28.85 7.49
CA LEU A 12 -17.88 27.60 8.22
C LEU A 12 -18.44 26.38 7.47
N ILE A 13 -19.55 26.53 6.73
CA ILE A 13 -20.16 25.44 5.96
C ILE A 13 -19.33 25.11 4.70
N CYS A 14 -18.67 26.09 4.09
CA CYS A 14 -17.80 25.86 2.93
C CYS A 14 -16.53 25.06 3.25
N VAL A 15 -16.06 25.04 4.50
CA VAL A 15 -14.86 24.27 4.87
C VAL A 15 -15.16 22.78 5.11
N PHE A 16 -16.43 22.43 5.35
CA PHE A 16 -16.85 21.04 5.57
C PHE A 16 -17.14 20.26 4.27
N THR A 17 -17.17 20.92 3.11
CA THR A 17 -17.35 20.25 1.80
C THR A 17 -16.05 20.04 1.05
N ILE A 18 -14.89 20.28 1.68
CA ILE A 18 -13.60 19.84 1.15
C ILE A 18 -13.54 18.33 1.33
N SER A 19 -14.23 17.60 0.44
CA SER A 19 -14.04 16.18 0.25
C SER A 19 -12.55 15.97 -0.02
N ILE A 20 -11.87 15.37 0.96
CA ILE A 20 -10.51 14.89 0.81
C ILE A 20 -10.57 13.91 -0.36
N SER A 21 -10.14 14.38 -1.52
CA SER A 21 -10.22 13.59 -2.74
C SER A 21 -9.39 12.33 -2.52
N ASP A 22 -9.98 11.18 -2.82
CA ASP A 22 -9.30 9.91 -3.04
C ASP A 22 -8.34 10.05 -4.24
N ALA A 23 -7.23 10.77 -4.03
CA ALA A 23 -6.12 10.87 -4.97
C ALA A 23 -5.10 9.75 -4.73
N LEU A 24 -5.56 8.62 -4.17
CA LEU A 24 -4.77 7.40 -4.10
C LEU A 24 -4.90 6.70 -5.46
N PRO A 25 -3.83 6.59 -6.27
CA PRO A 25 -3.88 5.76 -7.45
C PRO A 25 -4.05 4.32 -6.97
N LYS A 26 -5.29 3.83 -7.06
CA LYS A 26 -5.62 2.41 -6.91
C LYS A 26 -4.73 1.65 -7.89
N ASN A 27 -4.05 0.61 -7.40
CA ASN A 27 -3.11 -0.22 -8.16
C ASN A 27 -3.55 -0.34 -9.62
N GLY A 28 -2.93 0.45 -10.50
CA GLY A 28 -3.36 0.54 -11.88
C GLY A 28 -3.23 -0.85 -12.50
N THR A 29 -4.27 -1.27 -13.23
CA THR A 29 -4.23 -2.45 -14.10
C THR A 29 -3.28 -2.13 -15.25
N SER A 30 -1.98 -2.09 -14.95
CA SER A 30 -0.93 -1.89 -15.93
C SER A 30 -0.92 -3.11 -16.84
N ASN A 31 -1.38 -2.94 -18.08
CA ASN A 31 -1.39 -3.97 -19.09
C ASN A 31 0.01 -4.60 -19.25
N GLY A 32 0.25 -5.73 -18.57
CA GLY A 32 1.48 -6.52 -18.69
C GLY A 32 2.42 -6.49 -17.47
N ILE A 33 2.44 -5.44 -16.65
CA ILE A 33 3.40 -5.37 -15.54
C ILE A 33 2.84 -6.04 -14.29
N SER A 34 3.56 -7.04 -13.77
CA SER A 34 3.17 -7.83 -12.60
C SER A 34 4.31 -8.01 -11.62
N LEU A 35 3.94 -8.24 -10.37
CA LEU A 35 4.87 -8.48 -9.27
C LEU A 35 4.99 -9.98 -9.03
N LEU A 36 6.22 -10.45 -8.84
CA LEU A 36 6.51 -11.80 -8.37
C LEU A 36 7.02 -11.75 -6.94
N LEU A 37 6.53 -12.66 -6.10
CA LEU A 37 7.09 -12.98 -4.80
C LEU A 37 7.59 -14.43 -4.84
N ASN A 38 8.89 -14.64 -4.62
CA ASN A 38 9.52 -15.96 -4.71
C ASN A 38 9.24 -16.67 -6.05
N GLY A 39 9.21 -15.91 -7.15
CA GLY A 39 8.95 -16.43 -8.49
C GLY A 39 7.48 -16.70 -8.83
N LYS A 40 6.55 -16.51 -7.87
CA LYS A 40 5.10 -16.67 -8.09
C LYS A 40 4.43 -15.31 -8.24
N LEU A 41 3.39 -15.23 -9.08
CA LEU A 41 2.59 -14.01 -9.21
C LEU A 41 2.00 -13.65 -7.84
N ALA A 42 2.26 -12.40 -7.43
CA ALA A 42 1.83 -11.87 -6.16
C ALA A 42 0.97 -10.65 -6.37
N GLU A 43 -0.25 -10.71 -5.83
CA GLU A 43 -1.12 -9.55 -5.80
C GLU A 43 -0.76 -8.66 -4.60
N PRO A 44 -0.73 -7.33 -4.77
CA PRO A 44 -0.44 -6.37 -3.70
C PRO A 44 -1.28 -6.54 -2.42
N GLU A 45 -2.45 -7.15 -2.53
CA GLU A 45 -3.38 -7.38 -1.41
C GLU A 45 -2.92 -8.49 -0.46
N ASN A 46 -2.02 -9.37 -0.91
CA ASN A 46 -1.55 -10.53 -0.13
C ASN A 46 -0.31 -10.22 0.75
N PHE A 47 0.13 -8.97 0.78
CA PHE A 47 1.30 -8.58 1.55
C PHE A 47 0.89 -8.11 2.95
N ILE A 48 1.41 -8.81 3.95
CA ILE A 48 1.30 -8.47 5.37
C ILE A 48 2.67 -8.01 5.88
N HIS A 49 2.72 -7.35 7.03
CA HIS A 49 3.99 -6.93 7.66
C HIS A 49 5.01 -8.08 7.88
N ALA A 50 4.52 -9.31 7.99
CA ALA A 50 5.36 -10.51 8.15
C ALA A 50 5.68 -11.25 6.82
N THR A 51 5.31 -10.69 5.67
CA THR A 51 5.59 -11.33 4.38
C THR A 51 7.09 -11.30 4.09
N ASN A 52 7.68 -12.47 3.91
CA ASN A 52 9.08 -12.64 3.53
C ASN A 52 9.19 -13.18 2.11
N GLY A 53 10.27 -12.81 1.44
CA GLY A 53 10.61 -13.32 0.13
C GLY A 53 11.21 -12.28 -0.80
N ARG A 54 11.66 -12.79 -1.95
CA ARG A 54 12.27 -11.99 -3.00
C ARG A 54 11.20 -11.42 -3.92
N LEU A 55 11.18 -10.10 -4.02
CA LEU A 55 10.37 -9.36 -4.98
C LEU A 55 11.10 -9.20 -6.31
N THR A 56 10.38 -9.45 -7.39
CA THR A 56 10.82 -9.18 -8.77
C THR A 56 9.66 -8.53 -9.54
N LEU A 57 9.97 -7.53 -10.35
CA LEU A 57 8.98 -6.91 -11.23
C LEU A 57 9.16 -7.45 -12.65
N ILE A 58 8.08 -7.86 -13.30
CA ILE A 58 8.11 -8.44 -14.65
C ILE A 58 7.15 -7.74 -15.60
N ASP A 59 7.49 -7.75 -16.88
CA ASP A 59 6.58 -7.47 -17.99
C ASP A 59 6.16 -8.77 -18.68
N ILE A 60 4.89 -9.12 -18.52
CA ILE A 60 4.22 -10.29 -19.11
C ILE A 60 3.91 -10.08 -20.59
N ASN A 61 3.72 -8.83 -21.04
CA ASN A 61 3.32 -8.50 -22.41
C ASN A 61 4.48 -7.99 -23.27
N SER A 62 5.71 -8.14 -22.79
CA SER A 62 6.91 -7.74 -23.52
C SER A 62 6.94 -8.36 -24.91
N LYS A 63 7.08 -7.51 -25.94
CA LYS A 63 7.25 -7.92 -27.34
C LYS A 63 8.52 -8.75 -27.57
N SER A 64 9.40 -8.86 -26.55
CA SER A 64 10.72 -9.48 -26.64
C SER A 64 10.78 -10.96 -26.20
N GLY A 65 9.66 -11.61 -25.86
CA GLY A 65 9.63 -13.01 -25.42
C GLY A 65 9.12 -13.20 -23.99
N PRO A 66 9.22 -14.42 -23.41
CA PRO A 66 8.57 -14.73 -22.14
C PRO A 66 9.11 -13.87 -21.00
N LYS A 67 8.19 -13.27 -20.21
CA LYS A 67 8.40 -12.55 -18.94
C LYS A 67 9.75 -11.83 -18.81
N THR A 68 9.82 -10.58 -19.24
CA THR A 68 11.05 -9.78 -19.08
C THR A 68 11.13 -9.20 -17.67
N GLU A 69 12.21 -9.45 -16.94
CA GLU A 69 12.47 -8.79 -15.65
C GLU A 69 12.76 -7.30 -15.85
N LEU A 70 12.09 -6.47 -15.06
CA LEU A 70 12.24 -5.03 -15.07
C LEU A 70 13.09 -4.57 -13.89
N GLN A 71 13.86 -3.50 -14.11
CA GLN A 71 14.45 -2.75 -13.01
C GLN A 71 13.40 -1.86 -12.37
N PHE A 72 13.42 -1.76 -11.05
CA PHE A 72 12.43 -1.01 -10.28
C PHE A 72 13.05 -0.38 -9.03
N PHE A 73 12.37 0.62 -8.50
CA PHE A 73 12.62 1.18 -7.17
C PHE A 73 11.60 0.61 -6.19
N ALA A 74 12.03 0.40 -4.95
CA ALA A 74 11.17 -0.08 -3.88
C ALA A 74 11.49 0.65 -2.57
N TYR A 75 10.48 1.31 -2.00
CA TYR A 75 10.68 2.16 -0.82
C TYR A 75 9.41 2.31 0.01
N LEU A 76 9.58 2.69 1.27
CA LEU A 76 8.49 2.96 2.20
C LEU A 76 8.06 4.43 2.16
N ARG A 77 6.76 4.66 2.24
CA ARG A 77 6.14 5.97 2.36
C ARG A 77 5.19 5.98 3.56
N ARG A 78 5.37 6.94 4.46
CA ARG A 78 4.49 7.21 5.61
C ARG A 78 3.95 8.61 5.49
N GLU A 79 2.63 8.77 5.51
CA GLU A 79 1.98 10.09 5.47
C GLU A 79 2.49 10.95 4.29
N GLY A 80 2.70 10.33 3.13
CA GLY A 80 3.21 11.00 1.93
C GLY A 80 4.73 11.24 1.89
N LYS A 81 5.48 10.93 2.95
CA LYS A 81 6.94 11.11 3.03
C LYS A 81 7.68 9.79 2.97
N ILE A 82 8.88 9.80 2.39
CA ILE A 82 9.75 8.61 2.34
C ILE A 82 10.31 8.34 3.74
N VAL A 83 10.17 7.09 4.21
CA VAL A 83 10.55 6.71 5.59
C VAL A 83 12.06 6.58 5.75
N ASP A 84 12.74 6.03 4.75
CA ASP A 84 14.19 5.83 4.75
C ASP A 84 14.77 6.39 3.45
N VAL A 85 15.15 7.67 3.50
CA VAL A 85 15.70 8.41 2.35
C VAL A 85 17.05 7.83 1.90
N ASN A 86 17.76 7.16 2.82
CA ASN A 86 19.05 6.54 2.53
C ASN A 86 18.93 5.08 2.10
N ALA A 87 17.72 4.52 2.03
CA ALA A 87 17.50 3.15 1.58
C ALA A 87 18.04 2.95 0.17
N TYR A 88 18.84 1.90 -0.03
CA TYR A 88 19.49 1.62 -1.32
C TYR A 88 18.47 1.49 -2.45
N ALA A 89 17.36 0.77 -2.24
CA ALA A 89 16.32 0.54 -3.25
C ALA A 89 15.44 1.76 -3.54
N HIS A 90 15.57 2.84 -2.77
CA HIS A 90 15.03 4.14 -3.14
C HIS A 90 15.97 4.89 -4.10
N ASN A 91 17.28 4.82 -3.84
CA ASN A 91 18.29 5.59 -4.56
C ASN A 91 18.79 4.90 -5.85
N PHE A 92 18.69 3.57 -5.91
CA PHE A 92 19.17 2.76 -7.02
C PHE A 92 18.10 1.78 -7.48
N SER A 93 17.95 1.66 -8.80
CA SER A 93 17.04 0.68 -9.38
C SER A 93 17.62 -0.72 -9.23
N VAL A 94 16.80 -1.65 -8.77
CA VAL A 94 17.16 -3.05 -8.54
C VAL A 94 16.34 -3.96 -9.45
N ARG A 95 16.87 -5.15 -9.76
CA ARG A 95 16.12 -6.21 -10.46
C ARG A 95 15.35 -7.12 -9.52
N SER A 96 15.87 -7.27 -8.30
CA SER A 96 15.19 -8.00 -7.23
C SER A 96 15.62 -7.43 -5.88
N ILE A 97 14.74 -7.55 -4.88
CA ILE A 97 15.03 -7.17 -3.50
C ILE A 97 14.35 -8.13 -2.54
N GLU A 98 14.99 -8.39 -1.41
CA GLU A 98 14.35 -9.12 -0.33
C GLU A 98 13.38 -8.19 0.40
N LEU A 99 12.11 -8.58 0.51
CA LEU A 99 11.06 -7.73 1.07
C LEU A 99 11.34 -7.35 2.54
N THR A 100 12.05 -8.20 3.28
CA THR A 100 12.49 -7.91 4.65
C THR A 100 13.40 -6.68 4.74
N GLU A 101 14.20 -6.39 3.71
CA GLU A 101 15.07 -5.22 3.69
C GLU A 101 14.27 -3.91 3.66
N ILE A 102 13.08 -3.95 3.08
CA ILE A 102 12.14 -2.82 3.05
C ILE A 102 11.34 -2.83 4.35
N LEU A 103 10.79 -3.99 4.74
CA LEU A 103 9.90 -4.13 5.90
C LEU A 103 10.57 -3.88 7.25
N LYS A 104 11.90 -4.00 7.36
CA LYS A 104 12.63 -3.75 8.62
C LYS A 104 12.34 -2.37 9.24
N SER A 105 12.05 -1.37 8.40
CA SER A 105 11.75 0.01 8.81
C SER A 105 10.25 0.32 8.74
N ALA A 106 9.43 -0.65 8.31
CA ALA A 106 8.00 -0.47 8.10
C ALA A 106 7.22 -0.48 9.41
N LYS A 107 6.24 0.41 9.49
CA LYS A 107 5.18 0.38 10.50
C LYS A 107 3.84 0.12 9.81
N VAL A 108 2.91 -0.39 10.60
CA VAL A 108 1.52 -0.55 10.14
C VAL A 108 0.96 0.81 9.73
N GLY A 109 0.29 0.85 8.58
CA GLY A 109 -0.20 2.08 7.96
C GLY A 109 0.80 2.75 7.01
N ASP A 110 2.01 2.23 6.86
CA ASP A 110 2.92 2.65 5.79
C ASP A 110 2.49 2.07 4.44
N ASP A 111 2.87 2.76 3.36
CA ASP A 111 2.79 2.26 2.00
C ASP A 111 4.16 1.76 1.55
N ILE A 112 4.24 0.58 0.96
CA ILE A 112 5.37 0.16 0.15
C ILE A 112 5.07 0.57 -1.29
N ILE A 113 5.95 1.38 -1.86
CA ILE A 113 5.87 1.81 -3.25
C ILE A 113 6.87 0.99 -4.06
N ILE A 114 6.39 0.35 -5.11
CA ILE A 114 7.20 -0.36 -6.09
C ILE A 114 6.94 0.29 -7.44
N GLU A 115 7.97 0.82 -8.08
CA GLU A 115 7.82 1.52 -9.36
C GLU A 115 8.87 1.12 -10.38
N PRO A 116 8.51 0.89 -11.65
CA PRO A 116 9.47 0.64 -12.71
C PRO A 116 10.47 1.80 -12.85
N ALA A 117 11.74 1.48 -13.06
CA ALA A 117 12.77 2.50 -13.28
C ALA A 117 12.62 3.20 -14.64
N ASN A 118 12.02 2.52 -15.62
CA ASN A 118 11.76 3.10 -16.93
C ASN A 118 10.46 3.93 -16.93
N LYS A 119 10.57 5.21 -17.31
CA LYS A 119 9.46 6.16 -17.37
C LYS A 119 8.36 5.79 -18.37
N THR A 120 8.64 4.95 -19.38
CA THR A 120 7.59 4.44 -20.27
C THR A 120 6.59 3.54 -19.55
N ASN A 121 7.00 2.99 -18.41
CA ASN A 121 6.27 1.96 -17.67
C ASN A 121 5.65 2.49 -16.38
N ILE A 122 5.53 3.82 -16.19
CA ILE A 122 5.03 4.45 -14.95
C ILE A 122 3.66 3.89 -14.50
N SER A 123 2.83 3.46 -15.45
CA SER A 123 1.54 2.79 -15.14
C SER A 123 1.70 1.53 -14.28
N GLY A 124 2.87 0.88 -14.30
CA GLY A 124 3.22 -0.30 -13.51
C GLY A 124 3.56 -0.06 -12.05
N ARG A 125 3.40 1.17 -11.53
CA ARG A 125 3.56 1.45 -10.09
C ARG A 125 2.56 0.62 -9.28
N LYS A 126 3.05 -0.07 -8.25
CA LYS A 126 2.25 -0.81 -7.27
C LYS A 126 2.43 -0.19 -5.90
N ILE A 127 1.33 -0.05 -5.19
CA ILE A 127 1.25 0.44 -3.82
C ILE A 127 0.68 -0.70 -2.99
N ILE A 128 1.44 -1.09 -1.98
CA ILE A 128 1.10 -2.16 -1.04
C ILE A 128 0.95 -1.51 0.33
N TYR A 129 -0.21 -1.71 0.97
CA TYR A 129 -0.45 -1.20 2.32
C TYR A 129 0.09 -2.18 3.35
N VAL A 130 0.91 -1.68 4.28
CA VAL A 130 1.44 -2.48 5.38
C VAL A 130 0.35 -2.70 6.42
N THR A 131 -0.22 -3.90 6.41
CA THR A 131 -1.27 -4.32 7.34
C THR A 131 -0.72 -5.19 8.47
N TYR A 132 -1.45 -5.21 9.60
CA TYR A 132 -1.17 -6.13 10.69
C TYR A 132 -1.36 -7.58 10.23
N SER A 133 -0.40 -8.45 10.52
CA SER A 133 -0.66 -9.89 10.50
C SER A 133 -1.52 -10.23 11.71
N MET A 134 -2.80 -10.52 11.52
CA MET A 134 -3.64 -11.14 12.56
C MET A 134 -3.19 -12.59 12.77
N LEU A 135 -1.99 -12.80 13.33
CA LEU A 135 -1.52 -14.11 13.81
C LEU A 135 -1.95 -14.38 15.26
N PHE A 136 -2.74 -13.50 15.85
CA PHE A 136 -3.50 -13.82 17.04
C PHE A 136 -4.88 -14.32 16.59
N PRO A 137 -5.19 -15.63 16.70
CA PRO A 137 -6.60 -16.01 16.75
C PRO A 137 -7.24 -15.15 17.83
N VAL A 138 -8.36 -14.51 17.49
CA VAL A 138 -9.24 -13.90 18.49
C VAL A 138 -9.72 -15.06 19.35
N PHE A 139 -8.94 -15.43 20.37
CA PHE A 139 -9.29 -16.45 21.34
C PHE A 139 -10.49 -15.89 22.08
N ASN A 140 -11.69 -16.31 21.66
CA ASN A 140 -12.93 -16.00 22.33
C ASN A 140 -12.98 -16.89 23.59
N TRP A 141 -12.16 -16.55 24.58
CA TRP A 141 -11.87 -17.41 25.74
C TRP A 141 -13.07 -17.57 26.69
N PHE A 142 -14.18 -16.86 26.42
CA PHE A 142 -15.39 -16.91 27.23
C PHE A 142 -16.66 -16.98 26.36
N PRO A 143 -17.06 -18.16 25.86
CA PRO A 143 -18.39 -18.34 25.27
C PRO A 143 -19.53 -18.25 26.31
N PHE A 144 -19.21 -18.11 27.61
CA PHE A 144 -20.16 -18.24 28.71
C PHE A 144 -20.79 -16.92 29.20
N LEU A 145 -20.39 -15.76 28.65
CA LEU A 145 -20.92 -14.46 29.07
C LEU A 145 -22.19 -14.00 28.32
N ASN A 146 -22.73 -14.81 27.40
CA ASN A 146 -24.00 -14.52 26.73
C ASN A 146 -25.21 -15.16 27.43
N LYS A 147 -25.25 -15.11 28.77
CA LYS A 147 -26.48 -15.37 29.53
C LYS A 147 -27.05 -14.05 30.00
N ASN A 148 -27.98 -13.52 29.22
CA ASN A 148 -29.02 -12.53 29.59
C ASN A 148 -29.86 -12.31 28.31
N LYS A 149 -31.19 -12.43 28.22
CA LYS A 149 -32.32 -12.62 29.14
C LYS A 149 -33.48 -13.06 28.24
N GLY A 150 -34.28 -14.03 28.67
CA GLY A 150 -35.57 -14.36 28.05
C GLY A 150 -36.43 -15.02 29.13
N GLY A 151 -37.19 -14.20 29.84
CA GLY A 151 -38.13 -14.67 30.86
C GLY A 151 -39.35 -15.33 30.23
N CYS A 152 -39.82 -16.39 30.88
CA CYS A 152 -41.21 -16.82 30.86
C CYS A 152 -41.84 -16.39 32.19
#